data_AF-A0A523JSJ3-F1
#
_entry.id   AF-A0A523JSJ3-F1
#
_cell.length_a   1.000
_cell.length_b   1.000
_cell.length_c   1.000
_cell.angle_alpha   90.00
_cell.angle_beta   90.00
_cell.angle_gamma   90.00
#
_symmetry.space_group_name_H-M   'P 1'
#
loop_
_entity.id
_entity.type
_entity.pdbx_description
1 polymer ?
#
loop_
_entity_poly.entity_id
_entity_poly.type
_entity_poly.pdbx_seq_one_letter_code
_entity_poly.pdbx_strand_id
1 'polypeptide(L)'
;MNRVIVLLLMGLAACASLAEPVNIKVRVLANDAKFVGTSMGGVRVVISDIENGTVLANGITRGATGDTGLIMRKPRQRGASIITDGAAVFSASIDISRPTRVRIEASGPLGFLDSMAQISVTHWLIPGHDIVDGWTMTLPGFVLELIDVPRKAGRGDDIPVHVKLVMMCGCPTEPGGLWDSDQYTIKGQLWSGDRLVSETDLEYTGTTSHYRAVIPAIGAGVLELLVYAVDTSTGNTAVVKAPLRVDE
;
A
#
# COMPACT_ATOMS: atom_id res chain seq x y z
N MET A 1 80.81 -21.74 0.53
CA MET A 1 79.87 -22.08 1.63
C MET A 1 78.74 -21.07 1.65
N ASN A 2 77.56 -21.52 1.24
CA ASN A 2 76.35 -20.73 1.02
C ASN A 2 75.88 -20.00 2.29
N ARG A 3 75.63 -18.69 2.17
CA ARG A 3 74.77 -17.97 3.12
C ARG A 3 73.37 -17.87 2.51
N VAL A 4 72.48 -18.70 3.03
CA VAL A 4 71.06 -18.75 2.67
C VAL A 4 70.40 -17.46 3.13
N ILE A 5 69.85 -16.70 2.19
CA ILE A 5 68.94 -15.60 2.46
C ILE A 5 67.57 -16.23 2.71
N VAL A 6 67.08 -16.14 3.94
CA VAL A 6 65.69 -16.52 4.28
C VAL A 6 64.82 -15.30 3.99
N LEU A 7 64.15 -15.30 2.83
CA LEU A 7 63.04 -14.39 2.57
C LEU A 7 61.81 -14.90 3.32
N LEU A 8 61.41 -14.21 4.38
CA LEU A 8 60.15 -14.43 5.07
C LEU A 8 59.04 -13.76 4.24
N LEU A 9 58.38 -14.51 3.35
CA LEU A 9 57.12 -14.09 2.74
C LEU A 9 56.02 -14.16 3.81
N MET A 10 55.82 -13.06 4.53
CA MET A 10 54.60 -12.82 5.31
C MET A 10 53.47 -12.59 4.31
N GLY A 11 52.73 -13.64 3.97
CA GLY A 11 51.52 -13.52 3.16
C GLY A 11 50.51 -12.65 3.89
N LEU A 12 50.18 -11.48 3.33
CA LEU A 12 48.96 -10.77 3.68
C LEU A 12 47.79 -11.69 3.33
N ALA A 13 47.29 -12.43 4.32
CA ALA A 13 45.96 -12.98 4.25
C ALA A 13 45.01 -11.77 4.25
N ALA A 14 44.62 -11.32 3.07
CA ALA A 14 43.47 -10.45 2.94
C ALA A 14 42.30 -11.24 3.52
N CYS A 15 41.87 -10.88 4.74
CA CYS A 15 40.56 -11.27 5.24
C CYS A 15 39.56 -10.69 4.25
N ALA A 16 39.18 -11.47 3.24
CA ALA A 16 37.97 -11.20 2.49
C ALA A 16 36.88 -11.21 3.55
N SER A 17 36.31 -10.03 3.83
CA SER A 17 35.14 -9.95 4.68
C SER A 17 34.08 -10.84 4.03
N LEU A 18 33.83 -11.98 4.65
CA LEU A 18 32.83 -12.92 4.19
C LEU A 18 31.49 -12.21 4.32
N ALA A 19 30.68 -12.25 3.26
CA ALA A 19 29.33 -11.75 3.33
C ALA A 19 28.57 -12.59 4.39
N GLU A 20 27.97 -11.91 5.36
CA GLU A 20 27.15 -12.56 6.37
C GLU A 20 25.67 -12.34 6.03
N PRO A 21 24.84 -13.39 6.18
CA PRO A 21 23.42 -13.27 5.91
C PRO A 21 22.75 -12.36 6.92
N VAL A 22 21.82 -11.55 6.43
CA VAL A 22 20.89 -10.78 7.24
C VAL A 22 19.47 -11.23 6.88
N ASN A 23 18.81 -11.91 7.81
CA ASN A 23 17.42 -12.30 7.64
C ASN A 23 16.52 -11.11 7.94
N ILE A 24 15.61 -10.82 7.03
CA ILE A 24 14.69 -9.70 7.13
C ILE A 24 13.25 -10.16 6.98
N LYS A 25 12.34 -9.50 7.69
CA LYS A 25 10.91 -9.58 7.42
C LYS A 25 10.31 -8.19 7.29
N VAL A 26 9.64 -7.95 6.16
CA VAL A 26 8.90 -6.72 5.88
C VAL A 26 7.41 -7.01 5.96
N ARG A 27 6.68 -6.17 6.68
CA ARG A 27 5.23 -6.20 6.79
C ARG A 27 4.65 -4.85 6.42
N VAL A 28 3.43 -4.85 5.91
CA VAL A 28 2.76 -3.63 5.47
C VAL A 28 1.37 -3.57 6.09
N LEU A 29 1.13 -2.54 6.89
CA LEU A 29 -0.16 -2.18 7.45
C LEU A 29 -0.86 -1.21 6.51
N ALA A 30 -2.16 -1.37 6.33
CA ALA A 30 -3.01 -0.29 5.88
C ALA A 30 -3.08 0.77 7.00
N ASN A 31 -2.99 2.04 6.63
CA ASN A 31 -3.06 3.15 7.58
C ASN A 31 -4.39 3.16 8.34
N ASP A 32 -4.28 3.27 9.66
CA ASP A 32 -5.39 3.08 10.62
C ASP A 32 -6.18 1.77 10.44
N ALA A 33 -5.50 0.71 10.00
CA ALA A 33 -6.12 -0.58 9.81
C ALA A 33 -5.11 -1.73 9.99
N LYS A 34 -5.34 -2.82 9.26
CA LYS A 34 -4.67 -4.11 9.47
C LYS A 34 -3.62 -4.42 8.39
N PHE A 35 -2.94 -5.56 8.51
CA PHE A 35 -1.95 -5.97 7.51
C PHE A 35 -2.60 -6.15 6.13
N VAL A 36 -1.91 -5.70 5.08
CA VAL A 36 -2.35 -5.93 3.69
C VAL A 36 -1.97 -7.34 3.29
N GLY A 37 -2.97 -8.22 3.33
CA GLY A 37 -2.81 -9.65 3.14
C GLY A 37 -3.02 -10.16 1.72
N THR A 38 -2.95 -11.48 1.57
CA THR A 38 -3.10 -12.19 0.29
C THR A 38 -4.45 -11.90 -0.38
N SER A 39 -5.52 -11.66 0.40
CA SER A 39 -6.85 -11.34 -0.13
C SER A 39 -6.89 -10.06 -0.95
N MET A 40 -5.92 -9.15 -0.74
CA MET A 40 -5.77 -7.90 -1.49
C MET A 40 -4.68 -8.00 -2.57
N GLY A 41 -4.20 -9.20 -2.89
CA GLY A 41 -3.06 -9.42 -3.78
C GLY A 41 -1.69 -9.20 -3.12
N GLY A 42 -1.66 -8.84 -1.83
CA GLY A 42 -0.44 -8.50 -1.11
C GLY A 42 0.19 -7.18 -1.55
N VAL A 43 1.40 -6.93 -1.06
CA VAL A 43 2.18 -5.72 -1.34
C VAL A 43 3.53 -6.13 -1.90
N ARG A 44 3.92 -5.56 -3.05
CA ARG A 44 5.25 -5.74 -3.61
C ARG A 44 6.26 -5.02 -2.73
N VAL A 45 7.30 -5.73 -2.31
CA VAL A 45 8.42 -5.18 -1.56
C VAL A 45 9.69 -5.29 -2.41
N VAL A 46 10.43 -4.19 -2.52
CA VAL A 46 11.74 -4.14 -3.18
C VAL A 46 12.75 -3.53 -2.23
N ILE A 47 13.90 -4.18 -2.08
CA ILE A 47 14.99 -3.74 -1.22
C ILE A 47 16.20 -3.55 -2.09
N SER A 48 16.73 -2.34 -2.13
CA SER A 48 17.84 -1.96 -2.97
C SER A 48 18.94 -1.27 -2.17
N ASP A 49 20.19 -1.52 -2.53
CA ASP A 49 21.33 -0.71 -2.08
C ASP A 49 21.18 0.70 -2.65
N ILE A 50 21.22 1.72 -1.79
CA ILE A 50 21.04 3.12 -2.21
C ILE A 50 22.24 3.63 -3.01
N GLU A 51 23.45 3.14 -2.73
CA GLU A 51 24.67 3.68 -3.29
C GLU A 51 24.88 3.27 -4.75
N ASN A 52 24.44 2.06 -5.11
CA ASN A 52 24.63 1.50 -6.46
C ASN A 52 23.32 1.09 -7.17
N GLY A 53 22.18 1.16 -6.49
CA GLY A 53 20.87 0.82 -7.03
C GLY A 53 20.61 -0.69 -7.20
N THR A 54 21.52 -1.56 -6.75
CA THR A 54 21.36 -3.02 -6.87
C THR A 54 20.18 -3.48 -6.03
N VAL A 55 19.25 -4.21 -6.66
CA VAL A 55 18.16 -4.90 -5.94
C VAL A 55 18.75 -6.08 -5.18
N LEU A 56 18.69 -6.01 -3.86
CA LEU A 56 19.20 -7.03 -2.95
C LEU A 56 18.17 -8.13 -2.68
N ALA A 57 16.89 -7.75 -2.60
CA ALA A 57 15.77 -8.68 -2.46
C ALA A 57 14.48 -8.06 -3.00
N ASN A 58 13.57 -8.89 -3.48
CA ASN A 58 12.22 -8.46 -3.81
C ASN A 58 11.21 -9.61 -3.64
N GLY A 59 9.94 -9.25 -3.45
CA GLY A 59 8.85 -10.24 -3.35
C GLY A 59 7.52 -9.57 -3.06
N ILE A 60 6.56 -10.39 -2.60
CA ILE A 60 5.20 -9.94 -2.28
C ILE A 60 4.86 -10.44 -0.87
N THR A 61 4.22 -9.59 -0.07
CA THR A 61 3.70 -10.02 1.24
C THR A 61 2.62 -11.10 1.08
N ARG A 62 2.68 -12.14 1.91
CA ARG A 62 1.67 -13.21 1.94
C ARG A 62 1.24 -13.50 3.36
N GLY A 63 -0.05 -13.76 3.54
CA GLY A 63 -0.67 -14.11 4.82
C GLY A 63 -2.01 -13.41 5.03
N ALA A 64 -2.54 -13.54 6.24
CA ALA A 64 -3.79 -12.94 6.68
C ALA A 64 -3.61 -11.47 7.08
N THR A 65 -4.73 -10.77 7.31
CA THR A 65 -4.74 -9.38 7.76
C THR A 65 -4.38 -9.24 9.25
N GLY A 66 -4.27 -10.34 10.00
CA GLY A 66 -3.97 -10.33 11.43
C GLY A 66 -5.21 -10.16 12.32
N ASP A 67 -4.98 -10.13 13.63
CA ASP A 67 -6.03 -10.15 14.65
C ASP A 67 -6.65 -8.75 14.87
N THR A 68 -7.95 -8.62 14.59
CA THR A 68 -8.67 -7.35 14.73
C THR A 68 -8.71 -6.83 16.17
N GLY A 69 -8.84 -7.72 17.17
CA GLY A 69 -8.91 -7.32 18.56
C GLY A 69 -7.58 -6.73 19.05
N LEU A 70 -6.48 -7.38 18.71
CA LEU A 70 -5.13 -6.95 19.04
C LEU A 70 -4.74 -5.66 18.32
N ILE A 71 -5.02 -5.55 17.03
CA ILE A 71 -4.57 -4.42 16.22
C ILE A 71 -5.42 -3.18 16.48
N MET A 72 -6.75 -3.32 16.53
CA MET A 72 -7.67 -2.17 16.47
C MET A 72 -8.35 -1.84 17.80
N ARG A 73 -8.49 -2.80 18.73
CA ARG A 73 -9.31 -2.60 19.95
C ARG A 73 -8.49 -2.47 21.23
N LYS A 74 -7.36 -3.18 21.32
CA LYS A 74 -6.52 -3.16 22.52
C LYS A 74 -5.64 -1.89 22.53
N PRO A 75 -5.64 -1.11 23.63
CA PRO A 75 -4.71 -0.01 23.79
C PRO A 75 -3.26 -0.45 23.62
N ARG A 76 -2.49 0.31 22.84
CA ARG A 76 -1.11 -0.04 22.49
C ARG A 76 -0.14 0.38 23.59
N GLN A 77 0.60 -0.58 24.12
CA GLN A 77 1.80 -0.30 24.92
C GLN A 77 3.01 -0.15 24.01
N ARG A 78 3.95 0.72 24.39
CA ARG A 78 5.20 0.91 23.64
C ARG A 78 5.97 -0.41 23.55
N GLY A 79 6.33 -0.81 22.33
CA GLY A 79 7.07 -2.04 22.06
C GLY A 79 6.23 -3.33 22.06
N ALA A 80 4.93 -3.24 22.37
CA ALA A 80 4.06 -4.40 22.23
C ALA A 80 3.89 -4.77 20.75
N SER A 81 4.07 -6.06 20.44
CA SER A 81 3.85 -6.58 19.11
C SER A 81 2.35 -6.67 18.81
N ILE A 82 1.99 -6.32 17.58
CA ILE A 82 0.66 -6.55 17.00
C ILE A 82 0.68 -7.66 15.95
N ILE A 83 1.83 -8.32 15.77
CA ILE A 83 2.04 -9.36 14.78
C ILE A 83 1.62 -10.69 15.41
N THR A 84 0.66 -11.36 14.76
CA THR A 84 0.26 -12.72 15.10
C THR A 84 0.81 -13.70 14.06
N ASP A 85 0.81 -14.99 14.41
CA ASP A 85 1.12 -16.04 13.45
C ASP A 85 0.20 -15.96 12.23
N GLY A 86 0.79 -16.13 11.05
CA GLY A 86 0.10 -16.03 9.77
C GLY A 86 -0.20 -14.61 9.27
N ALA A 87 0.12 -13.56 10.03
CA ALA A 87 0.02 -12.18 9.54
C ALA A 87 0.91 -11.95 8.31
N ALA A 88 0.42 -11.14 7.36
CA ALA A 88 1.07 -10.98 6.07
C ALA A 88 2.51 -10.46 6.16
N VAL A 89 3.42 -11.15 5.46
CA VAL A 89 4.86 -10.88 5.54
C VAL A 89 5.58 -11.21 4.24
N PHE A 90 6.63 -10.45 3.93
CA PHE A 90 7.68 -10.81 2.98
C PHE A 90 8.97 -11.09 3.75
N SER A 91 9.63 -12.21 3.48
CA SER A 91 10.87 -12.61 4.14
C SER A 91 11.98 -12.82 3.11
N ALA A 92 13.21 -12.42 3.45
CA ALA A 92 14.39 -12.67 2.63
C ALA A 92 15.64 -12.83 3.50
N SER A 93 16.67 -13.46 2.95
CA SER A 93 18.03 -13.46 3.49
C SER A 93 18.91 -12.70 2.50
N ILE A 94 19.62 -11.68 2.99
CA ILE A 94 20.48 -10.83 2.17
C ILE A 94 21.91 -10.98 2.68
N ASP A 95 22.82 -11.45 1.81
CA ASP A 95 24.24 -11.55 2.13
C ASP A 95 24.93 -10.21 1.89
N ILE A 96 25.50 -9.62 2.95
CA ILE A 96 26.27 -8.38 2.87
C ILE A 96 27.59 -8.50 3.63
N SER A 97 28.67 -7.93 3.08
CA SER A 97 30.01 -7.94 3.70
C SER A 97 30.30 -6.69 4.53
N ARG A 98 29.52 -5.62 4.37
CA ARG A 98 29.68 -4.37 5.12
C ARG A 98 28.34 -3.74 5.41
N PRO A 99 28.24 -2.87 6.43
CA PRO A 99 27.06 -2.05 6.65
C PRO A 99 26.60 -1.42 5.34
N THR A 100 25.35 -1.71 4.95
CA THR A 100 24.79 -1.33 3.64
C THR A 100 23.53 -0.53 3.88
N ARG A 101 23.47 0.67 3.30
CA ARG A 101 22.30 1.54 3.38
C ARG A 101 21.32 1.12 2.29
N VAL A 102 20.12 0.71 2.69
CA VAL A 102 19.10 0.19 1.78
C VAL A 102 17.86 1.08 1.72
N ARG A 103 17.24 1.14 0.55
CA ARG A 103 15.87 1.62 0.36
C ARG A 103 14.94 0.41 0.33
N ILE A 104 13.90 0.46 1.15
CA ILE A 104 12.80 -0.50 1.15
C ILE A 104 11.59 0.21 0.56
N GLU A 105 11.10 -0.27 -0.57
CA GLU A 105 9.91 0.24 -1.24
C GLU A 105 8.79 -0.78 -1.11
N ALA A 106 7.59 -0.32 -0.73
CA ALA A 106 6.39 -1.12 -0.66
C ALA A 106 5.31 -0.51 -1.56
N SER A 107 4.76 -1.30 -2.49
CA SER A 107 3.75 -0.87 -3.46
C SER A 107 2.59 -1.86 -3.53
N GLY A 108 1.37 -1.40 -3.25
CA GLY A 108 0.18 -2.25 -3.21
C GLY A 108 -1.07 -1.48 -2.80
N PRO A 109 -2.21 -2.15 -2.56
CA PRO A 109 -2.43 -3.59 -2.76
C PRO A 109 -2.39 -3.99 -4.25
N LEU A 110 -1.73 -5.10 -4.58
CA LEU A 110 -1.52 -5.51 -5.98
C LEU A 110 -2.79 -6.04 -6.67
N GLY A 111 -3.83 -6.36 -5.92
CA GLY A 111 -5.14 -6.77 -6.46
C GLY A 111 -5.96 -5.60 -7.00
N PHE A 112 -5.62 -4.35 -6.65
CA PHE A 112 -6.41 -3.16 -6.97
C PHE A 112 -5.48 -2.05 -7.46
N LEU A 113 -5.01 -2.18 -8.71
CA LEU A 113 -3.97 -1.31 -9.26
C LEU A 113 -4.37 0.17 -9.31
N ASP A 114 -5.65 0.46 -9.54
CA ASP A 114 -6.17 1.84 -9.56
C ASP A 114 -6.15 2.50 -8.17
N SER A 115 -6.05 1.71 -7.10
CA SER A 115 -5.93 2.17 -5.71
C SER A 115 -4.54 1.93 -5.14
N MET A 116 -3.54 1.59 -5.97
CA MET A 116 -2.22 1.27 -5.47
C MET A 116 -1.52 2.52 -4.91
N ALA A 117 -1.02 2.42 -3.68
CA ALA A 117 -0.13 3.39 -3.07
C ALA A 117 1.31 2.86 -3.03
N GLN A 118 2.27 3.77 -2.92
CA GLN A 118 3.69 3.44 -2.76
C GLN A 118 4.31 4.25 -1.62
N ILE A 119 5.12 3.58 -0.82
CA ILE A 119 5.88 4.16 0.29
C ILE A 119 7.32 3.66 0.24
N SER A 120 8.27 4.45 0.75
CA SER A 120 9.64 4.01 0.89
C SER A 120 10.27 4.48 2.19
N VAL A 121 11.18 3.67 2.74
CA VAL A 121 12.01 4.04 3.88
C VAL A 121 13.47 3.68 3.60
N THR A 122 14.37 4.35 4.31
CA THR A 122 15.80 4.07 4.24
C THR A 122 16.27 3.50 5.57
N HIS A 123 16.98 2.37 5.54
CA HIS A 123 17.54 1.73 6.73
C HIS A 123 18.97 1.25 6.48
N TRP A 124 19.66 0.92 7.57
CA TRP A 124 20.94 0.20 7.53
C TRP A 124 20.70 -1.30 7.72
N LEU A 125 21.35 -2.09 6.89
CA LEU A 125 21.62 -3.49 7.14
C LEU A 125 23.03 -3.63 7.72
N ILE A 126 23.18 -4.40 8.79
CA ILE A 126 24.46 -4.71 9.44
C ILE A 126 24.72 -6.20 9.26
N PRO A 127 25.89 -6.62 8.71
CA PRO A 127 26.22 -8.04 8.54
C PRO A 127 26.00 -8.86 9.83
N GLY A 128 25.36 -10.02 9.71
CA GLY A 128 25.09 -10.93 10.83
C GLY A 128 24.00 -10.49 11.81
N HIS A 129 23.31 -9.37 11.57
CA HIS A 129 22.29 -8.83 12.48
C HIS A 129 20.90 -8.85 11.85
N ASP A 130 20.12 -9.88 12.17
CA ASP A 130 18.76 -10.09 11.67
C ASP A 130 17.76 -9.01 12.08
N ILE A 131 16.77 -8.79 11.22
CA ILE A 131 15.65 -7.87 11.42
C ILE A 131 14.33 -8.64 11.25
N VAL A 132 13.91 -9.31 12.32
CA VAL A 132 12.82 -10.29 12.26
C VAL A 132 11.42 -9.68 12.34
N ASP A 133 11.22 -8.60 13.12
CA ASP A 133 9.90 -7.95 13.26
C ASP A 133 9.95 -6.42 13.17
N GLY A 134 11.14 -5.87 12.90
CA GLY A 134 11.41 -4.44 12.98
C GLY A 134 10.90 -3.58 11.82
N TRP A 135 10.52 -4.19 10.69
CA TRP A 135 10.15 -3.43 9.48
C TRP A 135 8.66 -3.60 9.15
N THR A 136 7.85 -2.83 9.89
CA THR A 136 6.43 -2.65 9.55
C THR A 136 6.25 -1.26 8.95
N MET A 137 5.78 -1.21 7.70
CA MET A 137 5.52 0.02 6.97
C MET A 137 4.01 0.29 6.92
N THR A 138 3.62 1.56 6.86
CA THR A 138 2.20 1.96 6.84
C THR A 138 1.83 2.56 5.49
N LEU A 139 0.90 1.92 4.79
CA LEU A 139 0.43 2.27 3.46
C LEU A 139 -0.87 3.10 3.57
N PRO A 140 -0.88 4.36 3.12
CA PRO A 140 -2.06 5.21 3.21
C PRO A 140 -3.10 4.88 2.12
N GLY A 141 -4.33 5.31 2.37
CA GLY A 141 -5.42 5.37 1.41
C GLY A 141 -6.53 4.33 1.59
N PHE A 142 -7.44 4.31 0.62
CA PHE A 142 -8.51 3.31 0.50
C PHE A 142 -8.40 2.55 -0.82
N VAL A 143 -9.06 1.40 -0.90
CA VAL A 143 -9.42 0.80 -2.18
C VAL A 143 -10.81 1.29 -2.55
N LEU A 144 -10.92 1.96 -3.70
CA LEU A 144 -12.17 2.48 -4.26
C LEU A 144 -12.40 1.88 -5.65
N GLU A 145 -13.46 1.08 -5.76
CA GLU A 145 -13.82 0.37 -6.99
C GLU A 145 -15.12 0.94 -7.59
N LEU A 146 -15.13 1.23 -8.88
CA LEU A 146 -16.38 1.48 -9.62
C LEU A 146 -17.06 0.13 -9.89
N ILE A 147 -18.23 -0.08 -9.30
CA ILE A 147 -19.00 -1.32 -9.45
C ILE A 147 -19.91 -1.24 -10.67
N ASP A 148 -20.66 -0.16 -10.78
CA ASP A 148 -21.56 0.09 -11.90
C ASP A 148 -21.58 1.58 -12.24
N VAL A 149 -21.36 1.87 -13.52
CA VAL A 149 -21.38 3.21 -14.09
C VAL A 149 -21.68 3.10 -15.60
N PRO A 150 -22.64 3.87 -16.13
CA PRO A 150 -22.86 3.89 -17.56
C PRO A 150 -21.65 4.53 -18.26
N ARG A 151 -21.29 4.01 -19.45
CA ARG A 151 -20.27 4.64 -20.31
C ARG A 151 -20.85 5.69 -21.26
N LYS A 152 -22.18 5.74 -21.35
CA LYS A 152 -22.94 6.65 -22.20
C LYS A 152 -24.19 7.14 -21.46
N ALA A 153 -24.53 8.41 -21.63
CA ALA A 153 -25.76 9.02 -21.16
C ALA A 153 -26.22 10.09 -22.17
N GLY A 154 -27.48 10.50 -22.14
CA GLY A 154 -27.96 11.73 -22.78
C GLY A 154 -27.81 12.93 -21.85
N ARG A 155 -27.72 14.14 -22.42
CA ARG A 155 -27.72 15.37 -21.61
C ARG A 155 -29.04 15.49 -20.86
N GLY A 156 -28.95 15.75 -19.56
CA GLY A 156 -30.09 15.78 -18.65
C GLY A 156 -30.48 14.42 -18.08
N ASP A 157 -29.84 13.33 -18.50
CA ASP A 157 -30.02 12.03 -17.85
C ASP A 157 -29.42 12.01 -16.45
N ASP A 158 -29.95 11.09 -15.66
CA ASP A 158 -29.42 10.69 -14.36
C ASP A 158 -28.34 9.61 -14.55
N ILE A 159 -27.12 9.88 -14.10
CA ILE A 159 -26.00 8.93 -14.15
C ILE A 159 -25.93 8.19 -12.81
N PRO A 160 -26.41 6.94 -12.72
CA PRO A 160 -26.20 6.14 -11.53
C PRO A 160 -24.73 5.81 -11.38
N VAL A 161 -24.18 6.07 -10.20
CA VAL A 161 -22.82 5.72 -9.82
C VAL A 161 -22.89 4.84 -8.60
N HIS A 162 -22.31 3.64 -8.69
CA HIS A 162 -22.19 2.72 -7.58
C HIS A 162 -20.73 2.35 -7.37
N VAL A 163 -20.22 2.58 -6.16
CA VAL A 163 -18.85 2.24 -5.79
C VAL A 163 -18.79 1.34 -4.57
N LYS A 164 -17.66 0.66 -4.45
CA LYS A 164 -17.26 -0.05 -3.23
C LYS A 164 -16.02 0.61 -2.66
N LEU A 165 -16.04 0.91 -1.36
CA LEU A 165 -14.94 1.54 -0.63
C LEU A 165 -14.53 0.67 0.57
N VAL A 166 -13.27 0.25 0.60
CA VAL A 166 -12.69 -0.53 1.71
C VAL A 166 -11.32 0.02 2.11
N MET A 167 -10.85 -0.30 3.31
CA MET A 167 -9.45 0.00 3.69
C MET A 167 -8.48 -0.76 2.78
N MET A 168 -7.20 -0.35 2.68
CA MET A 168 -6.19 -1.08 1.88
C MET A 168 -6.01 -2.57 2.28
N CYS A 169 -6.40 -2.95 3.50
CA CYS A 169 -6.44 -4.35 3.96
C CYS A 169 -7.68 -5.15 3.49
N GLY A 170 -8.60 -4.52 2.76
CA GLY A 170 -9.92 -5.07 2.43
C GLY A 170 -10.92 -5.01 3.58
N CYS A 171 -10.57 -4.27 4.64
CA CYS A 171 -11.41 -4.15 5.81
C CYS A 171 -12.66 -3.30 5.48
N PRO A 172 -13.86 -3.74 5.89
CA PRO A 172 -15.11 -3.13 5.44
C PRO A 172 -15.32 -1.74 6.04
N THR A 173 -15.97 -0.86 5.28
CA THR A 173 -16.47 0.44 5.76
C THR A 173 -17.99 0.45 5.84
N GLU A 174 -18.56 1.07 6.87
CA GLU A 174 -20.01 1.27 7.02
C GLU A 174 -20.29 2.31 8.13
N PRO A 175 -21.46 2.97 8.12
CA PRO A 175 -21.85 3.91 9.18
C PRO A 175 -21.81 3.27 10.58
N GLY A 176 -21.14 3.91 11.53
CA GLY A 176 -20.94 3.44 12.91
C GLY A 176 -20.07 2.18 13.04
N GLY A 177 -19.45 1.72 11.94
CA GLY A 177 -18.57 0.56 11.92
C GLY A 177 -17.22 0.79 12.61
N LEU A 178 -16.36 -0.23 12.62
CA LEU A 178 -14.98 -0.05 13.14
C LEU A 178 -14.16 0.90 12.24
N TRP A 179 -14.47 0.90 10.95
CA TRP A 179 -14.01 1.89 9.96
C TRP A 179 -15.25 2.68 9.54
N ASP A 180 -15.63 3.61 10.42
CA ASP A 180 -16.87 4.37 10.38
C ASP A 180 -16.93 5.32 9.18
N SER A 181 -17.82 5.04 8.23
CA SER A 181 -17.95 5.87 7.04
C SER A 181 -18.75 7.15 7.24
N ASP A 182 -19.38 7.37 8.40
CA ASP A 182 -19.95 8.67 8.75
C ASP A 182 -18.85 9.74 8.90
N GLN A 183 -17.60 9.32 9.07
CA GLN A 183 -16.44 10.20 9.15
C GLN A 183 -15.81 10.51 7.78
N TYR A 184 -16.29 9.89 6.70
CA TYR A 184 -15.67 10.00 5.38
C TYR A 184 -16.46 10.94 4.48
N THR A 185 -15.74 11.68 3.64
CA THR A 185 -16.32 12.39 2.50
C THR A 185 -16.20 11.51 1.26
N ILE A 186 -17.33 11.12 0.65
CA ILE A 186 -17.36 10.34 -0.59
C ILE A 186 -18.16 11.12 -1.63
N LYS A 187 -17.51 11.51 -2.74
CA LYS A 187 -18.16 12.33 -3.78
C LYS A 187 -17.91 11.82 -5.18
N GLY A 188 -18.91 12.00 -6.03
CA GLY A 188 -18.84 11.79 -7.46
C GLY A 188 -18.89 13.12 -8.18
N GLN A 189 -18.03 13.29 -9.17
CA GLN A 189 -17.85 14.51 -9.94
C GLN A 189 -17.84 14.23 -11.44
N LEU A 190 -18.43 15.12 -12.22
CA LEU A 190 -18.27 15.13 -13.68
C LEU A 190 -17.39 16.30 -14.10
N TRP A 191 -16.36 16.01 -14.88
CA TRP A 191 -15.39 16.99 -15.37
C TRP A 191 -15.44 17.08 -16.90
N SER A 192 -15.39 18.31 -17.40
CA SER A 192 -15.21 18.64 -18.81
C SER A 192 -13.87 19.37 -18.96
N GLY A 193 -12.81 18.62 -19.27
CA GLY A 193 -11.44 19.11 -19.09
C GLY A 193 -11.21 19.51 -17.63
N ASP A 194 -10.74 20.74 -17.39
CA ASP A 194 -10.49 21.26 -16.05
C ASP A 194 -11.71 21.92 -15.38
N ARG A 195 -12.90 21.81 -16.00
CA ARG A 195 -14.13 22.39 -15.46
C ARG A 195 -14.98 21.33 -14.78
N LEU A 196 -15.22 21.50 -13.48
CA LEU A 196 -16.23 20.76 -12.74
C LEU A 196 -17.63 21.13 -13.25
N VAL A 197 -18.39 20.13 -13.71
CA VAL A 197 -19.73 20.28 -14.28
C VAL A 197 -20.81 19.94 -13.25
N SER A 198 -20.57 18.90 -12.45
CA SER A 198 -21.50 18.42 -11.44
C SER A 198 -20.73 17.73 -10.32
N GLU A 199 -21.24 17.84 -9.09
CA GLU A 199 -20.74 17.15 -7.91
C GLU A 199 -21.93 16.64 -7.09
N THR A 200 -21.82 15.43 -6.55
CA THR A 200 -22.86 14.82 -5.72
C THR A 200 -22.22 13.94 -4.65
N ASP A 201 -22.75 14.00 -3.43
CA ASP A 201 -22.34 13.13 -2.34
C ASP A 201 -22.84 11.70 -2.59
N LEU A 202 -22.01 10.70 -2.32
CA LEU A 202 -22.42 9.30 -2.37
C LEU A 202 -22.94 8.87 -1.00
N GLU A 203 -24.11 8.25 -1.00
CA GLU A 203 -24.79 7.77 0.19
C GLU A 203 -24.59 6.27 0.39
N TYR A 204 -24.56 5.83 1.65
CA TYR A 204 -24.53 4.43 2.00
C TYR A 204 -25.77 3.69 1.49
N THR A 205 -25.58 2.55 0.85
CA THR A 205 -26.65 1.78 0.22
C THR A 205 -27.46 0.92 1.20
N GLY A 206 -27.03 0.81 2.45
CA GLY A 206 -27.49 -0.23 3.39
C GLY A 206 -26.71 -1.54 3.28
N THR A 207 -25.81 -1.67 2.29
CA THR A 207 -24.92 -2.83 2.11
C THR A 207 -23.49 -2.44 2.46
N THR A 208 -22.84 -3.19 3.36
CA THR A 208 -21.50 -2.90 3.87
C THR A 208 -20.52 -2.57 2.74
N SER A 209 -19.82 -1.45 2.84
CA SER A 209 -18.83 -0.93 1.89
C SER A 209 -19.37 -0.44 0.55
N HIS A 210 -20.68 -0.43 0.31
CA HIS A 210 -21.29 0.02 -0.94
C HIS A 210 -21.97 1.38 -0.81
N TYR A 211 -21.65 2.29 -1.74
CA TYR A 211 -22.11 3.68 -1.76
C TYR A 211 -22.61 4.07 -3.15
N ARG A 212 -23.64 4.91 -3.23
CA ARG A 212 -24.26 5.31 -4.50
C ARG A 212 -24.57 6.79 -4.58
N ALA A 213 -24.56 7.32 -5.79
CA ALA A 213 -25.11 8.63 -6.13
C ALA A 213 -25.84 8.56 -7.47
N VAL A 214 -26.69 9.56 -7.73
CA VAL A 214 -27.23 9.85 -9.05
C VAL A 214 -26.71 11.22 -9.44
N ILE A 215 -25.83 11.27 -10.44
CA ILE A 215 -25.19 12.51 -10.86
C ILE A 215 -25.89 13.05 -12.11
N PRO A 216 -26.38 14.29 -12.12
CA PRO A 216 -27.05 14.85 -13.29
C PRO A 216 -26.05 15.12 -14.43
N ALA A 217 -26.38 14.68 -15.64
CA ALA A 217 -25.58 14.87 -16.86
C ALA A 217 -25.74 16.30 -17.44
N ILE A 218 -25.22 17.31 -16.75
CA ILE A 218 -25.40 18.74 -17.09
C ILE A 218 -24.54 19.18 -18.32
N GLY A 219 -23.62 18.32 -18.79
CA GLY A 219 -22.75 18.57 -19.96
C GLY A 219 -23.08 17.74 -21.19
N ALA A 220 -22.29 17.89 -22.26
CA ALA A 220 -22.30 17.03 -23.43
C ALA A 220 -20.85 16.79 -23.90
N GLY A 221 -20.63 15.76 -24.72
CA GLY A 221 -19.32 15.33 -25.19
C GLY A 221 -18.67 14.27 -24.29
N VAL A 222 -17.35 14.13 -24.38
CA VAL A 222 -16.59 13.21 -23.54
C VAL A 222 -16.24 13.91 -22.23
N LEU A 223 -16.82 13.41 -21.14
CA LEU A 223 -16.57 13.86 -19.76
C LEU A 223 -15.75 12.82 -19.00
N GLU A 224 -15.12 13.24 -17.91
CA GLU A 224 -14.51 12.35 -16.92
C GLU A 224 -15.43 12.26 -15.70
N LEU A 225 -15.91 11.05 -15.39
CA LEU A 225 -16.41 10.75 -14.06
C LEU A 225 -15.21 10.55 -13.13
N LEU A 226 -15.19 11.26 -12.02
CA LEU A 226 -14.23 11.11 -10.95
C LEU A 226 -15.01 10.81 -9.66
N VAL A 227 -14.71 9.72 -8.98
CA VAL A 227 -15.20 9.46 -7.64
C VAL A 227 -14.02 9.46 -6.69
N TYR A 228 -14.18 10.11 -5.54
CA TYR A 228 -13.15 10.14 -4.51
C TYR A 228 -13.71 9.86 -3.12
N ALA A 229 -12.82 9.41 -2.24
CA ALA A 229 -13.07 9.26 -0.81
C ALA A 229 -11.96 9.92 0.00
N VAL A 230 -12.31 10.58 1.10
CA VAL A 230 -11.38 11.25 2.04
C VAL A 230 -11.78 10.95 3.47
N ASP A 231 -10.81 10.54 4.27
CA ASP A 231 -10.86 10.58 5.73
C ASP A 231 -9.79 11.56 6.23
N THR A 232 -10.24 12.72 6.72
CA THR A 232 -9.34 13.79 7.19
C THR A 232 -8.64 13.45 8.50
N SER A 233 -9.15 12.48 9.27
CA SER A 233 -8.58 12.12 10.57
C SER A 233 -7.33 11.24 10.42
N THR A 234 -7.33 10.33 9.44
CA THR A 234 -6.22 9.42 9.16
C THR A 234 -5.38 9.86 7.97
N GLY A 235 -5.90 10.74 7.12
CA GLY A 235 -5.29 11.13 5.84
C GLY A 235 -5.48 10.08 4.75
N ASN A 236 -6.35 9.09 4.93
CA ASN A 236 -6.67 8.12 3.89
C ASN A 236 -7.49 8.79 2.78
N THR A 237 -7.04 8.58 1.53
CA THR A 237 -7.73 9.07 0.34
C THR A 237 -7.76 7.99 -0.75
N ALA A 238 -8.75 8.05 -1.63
CA ALA A 238 -8.77 7.29 -2.88
C ALA A 238 -9.48 8.07 -3.98
N VAL A 239 -9.10 7.81 -5.23
CA VAL A 239 -9.72 8.39 -6.42
C VAL A 239 -9.84 7.29 -7.47
N VAL A 240 -10.97 7.23 -8.15
CA VAL A 240 -11.17 6.39 -9.33
C VAL A 240 -11.80 7.24 -10.43
N LYS A 241 -11.37 7.03 -11.68
CA LYS A 241 -11.79 7.81 -12.85
C LYS A 241 -12.32 6.90 -13.94
N ALA A 242 -13.34 7.34 -14.66
CA ALA A 242 -13.85 6.66 -15.84
C ALA A 242 -14.30 7.67 -16.91
N PRO A 243 -14.04 7.40 -18.20
CA PRO A 243 -14.59 8.22 -19.27
C PRO A 243 -16.09 7.97 -19.40
N LEU A 244 -16.86 9.04 -19.57
CA LEU A 244 -18.30 9.02 -19.83
C LEU A 244 -18.59 9.85 -21.07
N ARG A 245 -19.29 9.27 -22.04
CA ARG A 245 -19.81 10.03 -23.19
C ARG A 245 -21.22 10.52 -22.88
N VAL A 246 -21.46 11.81 -23.00
CA VAL A 246 -22.79 12.40 -22.90
C VAL A 246 -23.21 12.91 -24.27
N ASP A 247 -24.25 12.32 -24.86
CA ASP A 247 -24.82 12.74 -26.13
C ASP A 247 -25.77 13.96 -25.92
N GLU A 248 -26.04 14.74 -26.98
CA GLU A 248 -26.81 16.01 -26.89
C GLU A 248 -28.29 15.88 -26.48
#